data_AF-A0A961AWP5-F1
#
_entry.id   AF-A0A961AWP5-F1
#
_cell.length_a   1.000
_cell.length_b   1.000
_cell.length_c   1.000
_cell.angle_alpha   90.00
_cell.angle_beta   90.00
_cell.angle_gamma   90.00
#
_symmetry.space_group_name_H-M   'P 1'
#
loop_
_entity.id
_entity.type
_entity.pdbx_description
1 polymer ?
#
loop_
_entity_poly.entity_id
_entity_poly.type
_entity_poly.pdbx_seq_one_letter_code
_entity_poly.pdbx_strand_id
1 'polypeptide(L)'
;PALIEYMKSENASLPKWLKDLRPFDLPWKTRSEFYSEFDSPRMVSLREFLLGTFTLQTSFIADRLEKSLPAMLNAAPPGLRGNIEKQFYRVAESGMGMYALIDYVNFKGEGVSESERYKGQGWGLLQVLANMKGTETGPPALAEFARSAEFVLERRVRNSPPERNEKKWLPGWRNRINTYTDETLY
;
A
#
# COMPACT_ATOMS: atom_id res chain seq x y z
N PRO A 1 4.05 9.28 14.80
CA PRO A 1 3.68 8.64 13.51
C PRO A 1 2.44 9.30 12.91
N ALA A 2 2.32 9.40 11.59
CA ALA A 2 1.20 10.10 10.94
C ALA A 2 -0.19 9.53 11.34
N LEU A 3 -0.30 8.20 11.45
CA LEU A 3 -1.52 7.55 11.93
C LEU A 3 -1.94 8.03 13.33
N ILE A 4 -0.97 8.23 14.22
CA ILE A 4 -1.23 8.65 15.60
C ILE A 4 -1.70 10.11 15.65
N GLU A 5 -1.13 10.98 14.81
CA GLU A 5 -1.60 12.37 14.72
C GLU A 5 -3.01 12.44 14.12
N TYR A 6 -3.32 11.62 13.11
CA TYR A 6 -4.67 11.46 12.58
C TYR A 6 -5.66 10.96 13.65
N MET A 7 -5.30 9.91 14.39
CA MET A 7 -6.14 9.41 15.48
C MET A 7 -6.39 10.48 16.57
N LYS A 8 -5.40 11.33 16.86
CA LYS A 8 -5.58 12.45 17.79
C LYS A 8 -6.52 13.52 17.24
N SER A 9 -6.44 13.86 15.94
CA SER A 9 -7.38 14.83 15.34
C SER A 9 -8.82 14.31 15.35
N GLU A 10 -9.00 12.99 15.25
CA GLU A 10 -10.29 12.30 15.37
C GLU A 10 -10.69 12.01 16.83
N ASN A 11 -10.02 12.62 17.82
CA ASN A 11 -10.29 12.47 19.25
C ASN A 11 -10.21 11.03 19.80
N ALA A 12 -9.41 10.16 19.19
CA ALA A 12 -9.20 8.80 19.67
C ALA A 12 -8.47 8.78 21.02
N SER A 13 -8.95 7.94 21.93
CA SER A 13 -8.36 7.78 23.25
C SER A 13 -7.16 6.84 23.22
N LEU A 14 -5.96 7.40 23.07
CA LEU A 14 -4.72 6.62 23.16
C LEU A 14 -4.46 6.11 24.60
N PRO A 15 -3.87 4.91 24.77
CA PRO A 15 -3.34 4.45 26.05
C PRO A 15 -2.35 5.46 26.64
N LYS A 16 -2.41 5.67 27.96
CA LYS A 16 -1.58 6.68 28.65
C LYS A 16 -0.09 6.51 28.34
N TRP A 17 0.44 5.30 28.47
CA TRP A 17 1.84 5.02 28.19
C TRP A 17 2.24 5.33 26.74
N LEU A 18 1.31 5.21 25.78
CA LEU A 18 1.56 5.51 24.37
C LEU A 18 1.57 7.03 24.13
N LYS A 19 0.70 7.78 24.83
CA LYS A 19 0.71 9.26 24.81
C LYS A 19 2.02 9.83 25.35
N ASP A 20 2.50 9.23 26.43
CA ASP A 20 3.69 9.67 27.16
C ASP A 20 5.02 9.18 26.53
N LEU A 21 4.94 8.34 25.50
CA LEU A 21 6.11 7.77 24.83
C LEU A 21 6.94 8.87 24.14
N ARG A 22 8.23 8.96 24.53
CA ARG A 22 9.20 9.94 24.02
C ARG A 22 10.59 9.30 23.85
N PRO A 23 11.18 9.27 22.64
CA PRO A 23 10.54 9.58 21.35
C PRO A 23 9.40 8.59 21.06
N PHE A 24 8.47 8.97 20.17
CA PHE A 24 7.41 8.05 19.75
C PHE A 24 8.00 7.02 18.77
N ASP A 25 8.62 5.99 19.33
CA ASP A 25 9.31 4.92 18.62
C ASP A 25 8.97 3.54 19.21
N LEU A 26 9.39 2.47 18.55
CA LEU A 26 9.24 1.10 19.02
C LEU A 26 9.88 0.96 20.41
N PRO A 27 9.09 0.61 21.44
CA PRO A 27 9.64 0.52 22.79
C PRO A 27 10.47 -0.73 23.02
N TRP A 28 10.28 -1.76 22.19
CA TRP A 28 11.05 -3.01 22.23
C TRP A 28 12.19 -2.96 21.22
N LYS A 29 13.40 -3.23 21.67
CA LYS A 29 14.62 -3.22 20.84
C LYS A 29 14.88 -4.57 20.19
N THR A 30 14.30 -5.65 20.74
CA THR A 30 14.50 -6.99 20.22
C THR A 30 13.19 -7.77 20.12
N ARG A 31 13.19 -8.77 19.23
CA ARG A 31 12.11 -9.75 19.13
C ARG A 31 11.84 -10.44 20.47
N SER A 32 12.90 -10.81 21.18
CA SER A 32 12.78 -11.48 22.49
C SER A 32 12.06 -10.61 23.52
N GLU A 33 12.44 -9.32 23.58
CA GLU A 33 11.83 -8.35 24.49
C GLU A 33 10.35 -8.12 24.17
N PHE A 34 10.03 -8.00 22.88
CA PHE A 34 8.65 -7.89 22.41
C PHE A 34 7.79 -9.08 22.85
N TYR A 35 8.31 -10.31 22.72
CA TYR A 35 7.58 -11.51 23.13
C TYR A 35 7.53 -11.70 24.65
N SER A 36 8.55 -11.28 25.41
CA SER A 36 8.49 -11.35 26.87
C SER A 36 7.41 -10.43 27.45
N GLU A 37 7.09 -9.33 26.76
CA GLU A 37 6.02 -8.42 27.16
C GLU A 37 4.66 -8.76 26.52
N PHE A 38 4.52 -9.87 25.79
CA PHE A 38 3.35 -10.15 24.97
C PHE A 38 2.02 -10.09 25.76
N ASP A 39 2.02 -10.61 26.98
CA ASP A 39 0.87 -10.60 27.90
C ASP A 39 0.91 -9.47 28.93
N SER A 40 1.86 -8.54 28.81
CA SER A 40 1.94 -7.38 29.69
C SER A 40 0.70 -6.49 29.53
N PRO A 41 0.30 -5.75 30.59
CA PRO A 41 -0.79 -4.77 30.50
C PRO A 41 -0.57 -3.76 29.37
N ARG A 42 0.69 -3.40 29.11
CA ARG A 42 1.08 -2.51 28.02
C ARG A 42 0.71 -3.09 26.65
N MET A 43 1.11 -4.33 26.37
CA MET A 43 0.83 -4.99 25.10
C MET A 43 -0.65 -5.35 24.91
N VAL A 44 -1.33 -5.75 25.99
CA VAL A 44 -2.78 -5.97 25.98
C VAL A 44 -3.50 -4.67 25.60
N SER A 45 -3.20 -3.57 26.30
CA SER A 45 -3.82 -2.26 26.00
C SER A 45 -3.50 -1.74 24.60
N LEU A 46 -2.33 -2.09 24.03
CA LEU A 46 -2.00 -1.76 22.64
C LEU A 46 -2.93 -2.49 21.67
N ARG A 47 -3.12 -3.80 21.86
CA ARG A 47 -3.99 -4.62 21.00
C ARG A 47 -5.44 -4.17 21.10
N GLU A 48 -5.93 -3.91 22.30
CA GLU A 48 -7.28 -3.38 22.52
C GLU A 48 -7.47 -2.03 21.84
N PHE A 49 -6.48 -1.12 21.97
CA PHE A 49 -6.52 0.17 21.28
C PHE A 49 -6.55 0.00 19.75
N LEU A 50 -5.70 -0.86 19.18
CA LEU A 50 -5.67 -1.10 17.74
C LEU A 50 -6.97 -1.75 17.25
N LEU A 51 -7.54 -2.69 18.00
CA LEU A 51 -8.84 -3.28 17.66
C LEU A 51 -9.97 -2.25 17.74
N GLY A 52 -10.01 -1.46 18.81
CA GLY A 52 -11.03 -0.43 19.02
C GLY A 52 -10.93 0.78 18.06
N THR A 53 -9.79 0.95 17.38
CA THR A 53 -9.57 2.04 16.42
C THR A 53 -9.40 1.53 14.99
N PHE A 54 -9.85 0.31 14.68
CA PHE A 54 -9.75 -0.28 13.35
C PHE A 54 -10.33 0.63 12.25
N THR A 55 -11.53 1.19 12.46
CA THR A 55 -12.16 2.11 11.51
C THR A 55 -11.31 3.36 11.25
N LEU A 56 -10.67 3.92 12.27
CA LEU A 56 -9.80 5.08 12.09
C LEU A 56 -8.53 4.72 11.32
N GLN A 57 -8.00 3.51 11.52
CA GLN A 57 -6.86 3.01 10.74
C GLN A 57 -7.22 2.84 9.27
N THR A 58 -8.37 2.24 8.98
CA THR A 58 -8.81 2.06 7.59
C THR A 58 -9.09 3.39 6.91
N SER A 59 -9.77 4.34 7.59
CA SER A 59 -9.98 5.70 7.08
C SER A 59 -8.65 6.42 6.81
N PHE A 60 -7.70 6.40 7.76
CA PHE A 60 -6.39 7.02 7.56
C PHE A 60 -5.67 6.47 6.33
N ILE A 61 -5.71 5.16 6.12
CA ILE A 61 -5.03 4.52 5.00
C ILE A 61 -5.71 4.90 3.68
N ALA A 62 -7.06 4.91 3.63
CA ALA A 62 -7.82 5.33 2.46
C ALA A 62 -7.54 6.80 2.11
N ASP A 63 -7.63 7.70 3.10
CA ASP A 63 -7.30 9.13 2.99
C ASP A 63 -5.89 9.34 2.42
N ARG A 64 -4.92 8.60 2.97
CA ARG A 64 -3.53 8.70 2.53
C ARG A 64 -3.37 8.25 1.10
N LEU A 65 -4.02 7.17 0.70
CA LEU A 65 -3.99 6.69 -0.69
C LEU A 65 -4.62 7.72 -1.63
N GLU A 66 -5.78 8.28 -1.28
CA GLU A 66 -6.43 9.30 -2.10
C GLU A 66 -5.56 10.57 -2.24
N LYS A 67 -4.94 11.01 -1.14
CA LYS A 67 -3.97 12.13 -1.13
C LYS A 67 -2.71 11.86 -1.95
N SER A 68 -2.41 10.60 -2.29
CA SER A 68 -1.30 10.24 -3.19
C SER A 68 -1.63 10.44 -4.67
N LEU A 69 -2.92 10.45 -5.03
CA LEU A 69 -3.35 10.55 -6.43
C LEU A 69 -2.89 11.87 -7.09
N PRO A 70 -3.03 13.06 -6.48
CA PRO A 70 -2.51 14.29 -7.06
C PRO A 70 -1.01 14.25 -7.36
N ALA A 71 -0.21 13.63 -6.48
CA ALA A 71 1.23 13.48 -6.69
C ALA A 71 1.52 12.57 -7.90
N MET A 72 0.79 11.46 -8.04
CA MET A 72 0.89 10.57 -9.21
C MET A 72 0.49 11.30 -10.50
N LEU A 73 -0.60 12.06 -10.50
CA LEU A 73 -1.04 12.80 -11.68
C LEU A 73 -0.03 13.87 -12.09
N ASN A 74 0.55 14.59 -11.13
CA ASN A 74 1.57 15.60 -11.40
C ASN A 74 2.84 14.99 -12.02
N ALA A 75 3.28 13.83 -11.53
CA ALA A 75 4.45 13.11 -12.04
C ALA A 75 4.18 12.41 -13.39
N ALA A 76 2.92 12.23 -13.78
CA ALA A 76 2.55 11.54 -15.02
C ALA A 76 2.61 12.47 -16.25
N PRO A 77 2.94 11.92 -17.44
CA PRO A 77 2.78 12.63 -18.70
C PRO A 77 1.35 13.17 -18.88
N PRO A 78 1.15 14.40 -19.37
CA PRO A 78 -0.18 15.04 -19.42
C PRO A 78 -1.25 14.17 -20.09
N GLY A 79 -0.93 13.50 -21.20
CA GLY A 79 -1.89 12.64 -21.93
C GLY A 79 -2.31 11.37 -21.20
N LEU A 80 -1.61 10.97 -20.13
CA LEU A 80 -1.94 9.78 -19.34
C LEU A 80 -2.72 10.09 -18.05
N ARG A 81 -2.75 11.36 -17.61
CA ARG A 81 -3.35 11.75 -16.33
C ARG A 81 -4.81 11.33 -16.22
N GLY A 82 -5.62 11.64 -17.24
CA GLY A 82 -7.02 11.26 -17.25
C GLY A 82 -7.25 9.74 -17.24
N ASN A 83 -6.37 8.96 -17.88
CA ASN A 83 -6.44 7.51 -17.78
C ASN A 83 -6.07 7.04 -16.37
N ILE A 84 -4.98 7.54 -15.78
CA ILE A 84 -4.54 7.14 -14.44
C ILE A 84 -5.62 7.41 -13.39
N GLU A 85 -6.23 8.60 -13.41
CA GLU A 85 -7.32 8.97 -12.50
C GLU A 85 -8.53 8.05 -12.69
N LYS A 86 -8.96 7.84 -13.94
CA LYS A 86 -10.05 6.92 -14.27
C LYS A 86 -9.78 5.51 -13.74
N GLN A 87 -8.59 4.97 -13.97
CA GLN A 87 -8.24 3.61 -13.57
C GLN A 87 -8.09 3.50 -12.05
N PHE A 88 -7.63 4.56 -11.38
CA PHE A 88 -7.57 4.62 -9.92
C PHE A 88 -8.96 4.43 -9.32
N TYR A 89 -9.94 5.25 -9.70
CA TYR A 89 -11.29 5.15 -9.16
C TYR A 89 -11.99 3.86 -9.60
N ARG A 90 -11.80 3.43 -10.85
CA ARG A 90 -12.33 2.15 -11.34
C ARG A 90 -11.87 0.96 -10.50
N VAL A 91 -10.62 0.97 -10.05
CA VAL A 91 -10.13 -0.07 -9.13
C VAL A 91 -10.67 0.18 -7.73
N ALA A 92 -10.60 1.40 -7.20
CA ALA A 92 -11.04 1.74 -5.85
C ALA A 92 -12.51 1.38 -5.55
N GLU A 93 -13.38 1.49 -6.56
CA GLU A 93 -14.81 1.17 -6.48
C GLU A 93 -15.11 -0.34 -6.51
N SER A 94 -14.11 -1.19 -6.81
CA SER A 94 -14.26 -2.65 -6.71
C SER A 94 -14.23 -3.11 -5.25
N GLY A 95 -14.90 -4.22 -4.92
CA GLY A 95 -14.97 -4.74 -3.54
C GLY A 95 -13.60 -4.95 -2.87
N MET A 96 -12.59 -5.41 -3.63
CA MET A 96 -11.20 -5.56 -3.18
C MET A 96 -10.25 -4.44 -3.66
N GLY A 97 -10.82 -3.40 -4.25
CA GLY A 97 -10.11 -2.27 -4.87
C GLY A 97 -9.18 -1.54 -3.95
N MET A 98 -9.73 -1.06 -2.84
CA MET A 98 -9.00 -0.29 -1.85
C MET A 98 -7.82 -1.10 -1.28
N TYR A 99 -8.06 -2.37 -0.93
CA TYR A 99 -7.01 -3.30 -0.50
C TYR A 99 -5.89 -3.42 -1.55
N ALA A 100 -6.23 -3.69 -2.81
CA ALA A 100 -5.23 -3.87 -3.87
C ALA A 100 -4.38 -2.61 -4.10
N LEU A 101 -4.99 -1.42 -4.11
CA LEU A 101 -4.27 -0.15 -4.29
C LEU A 101 -3.34 0.14 -3.11
N ILE A 102 -3.86 0.03 -1.88
CA ILE A 102 -3.08 0.23 -0.64
C ILE A 102 -1.92 -0.74 -0.59
N ASP A 103 -2.19 -2.02 -0.81
CA ASP A 103 -1.19 -3.07 -0.75
C ASP A 103 -0.08 -2.82 -1.76
N TYR A 104 -0.43 -2.48 -3.00
CA TYR A 104 0.55 -2.20 -4.04
C TYR A 104 1.40 -0.98 -3.72
N VAL A 105 0.83 0.10 -3.17
CA VAL A 105 1.60 1.27 -2.73
C VAL A 105 2.55 0.90 -1.59
N ASN A 106 2.10 0.14 -0.59
CA ASN A 106 2.97 -0.32 0.50
C ASN A 106 4.06 -1.29 0.02
N PHE A 107 3.81 -2.01 -1.06
CA PHE A 107 4.69 -3.03 -1.62
C PHE A 107 5.73 -2.46 -2.60
N LYS A 108 5.34 -1.54 -3.48
CA LYS A 108 6.13 -1.03 -4.61
C LYS A 108 6.20 0.49 -4.71
N GLY A 109 5.50 1.21 -3.85
CA GLY A 109 5.44 2.66 -3.85
C GLY A 109 4.44 3.22 -4.86
N GLU A 110 4.25 4.53 -4.78
CA GLU A 110 3.34 5.30 -5.64
C GLU A 110 3.85 5.39 -7.09
N GLY A 111 5.17 5.22 -7.31
CA GLY A 111 5.77 5.28 -8.64
C GLY A 111 6.11 6.69 -9.13
N VAL A 112 6.19 7.65 -8.19
CA VAL A 112 6.55 9.05 -8.45
C VAL A 112 8.07 9.29 -8.36
N SER A 113 8.82 8.45 -7.65
CA SER A 113 10.25 8.62 -7.47
C SER A 113 11.04 8.38 -8.77
N GLU A 114 11.99 9.26 -9.07
CA GLU A 114 12.92 9.09 -10.19
C GLU A 114 13.98 8.02 -9.92
N SER A 115 14.36 7.82 -8.66
CA SER A 115 15.34 6.79 -8.25
C SER A 115 14.75 5.38 -8.32
N GLU A 116 13.43 5.25 -8.41
CA GLU A 116 12.72 3.97 -8.55
C GLU A 116 12.39 3.66 -10.00
N ARG A 117 13.41 3.76 -10.87
CA ARG A 117 13.28 3.52 -12.31
C ARG A 117 14.46 2.71 -12.83
N TYR A 118 14.18 1.82 -13.77
CA TYR A 118 15.21 1.23 -14.62
C TYR A 118 14.94 1.61 -16.06
N LYS A 119 15.94 2.17 -16.74
CA LYS A 119 15.82 2.67 -18.12
C LYS A 119 14.65 3.65 -18.30
N GLY A 120 14.47 4.56 -17.33
CA GLY A 120 13.38 5.54 -17.29
C GLY A 120 11.99 4.97 -16.94
N GLN A 121 11.86 3.65 -16.80
CA GLN A 121 10.59 2.97 -16.52
C GLN A 121 10.47 2.64 -15.02
N GLY A 122 9.48 3.25 -14.37
CA GLY A 122 9.14 2.97 -12.97
C GLY A 122 8.33 1.68 -12.79
N TRP A 123 8.03 1.34 -11.55
CA TRP A 123 7.29 0.13 -11.17
C TRP A 123 6.27 0.30 -10.05
N GLY A 124 5.95 1.54 -9.67
CA GLY A 124 4.95 1.83 -8.65
C GLY A 124 3.54 1.90 -9.23
N LEU A 125 2.58 2.26 -8.36
CA LEU A 125 1.16 2.29 -8.69
C LEU A 125 0.85 3.12 -9.95
N LEU A 126 1.52 4.26 -10.13
CA LEU A 126 1.39 5.12 -11.32
C LEU A 126 1.55 4.33 -12.62
N GLN A 127 2.58 3.46 -12.71
CA GLN A 127 2.87 2.72 -13.93
C GLN A 127 1.87 1.59 -14.16
N VAL A 128 1.31 1.01 -13.10
CA VAL A 128 0.24 0.01 -13.18
C VAL A 128 -1.02 0.62 -13.76
N LEU A 129 -1.47 1.74 -13.18
CA LEU A 129 -2.68 2.45 -13.62
C LEU A 129 -2.53 2.99 -15.05
N ALA A 130 -1.36 3.54 -15.38
CA ALA A 130 -1.09 4.03 -16.74
C ALA A 130 -1.14 2.93 -17.82
N ASN A 131 -0.86 1.67 -17.46
CA ASN A 131 -0.85 0.55 -18.39
C ASN A 131 -2.25 -0.11 -18.55
N MET A 132 -3.19 0.17 -17.65
CA MET A 132 -4.59 -0.27 -17.76
C MET A 132 -5.35 0.54 -18.82
N LYS A 133 -6.30 -0.12 -19.49
CA LYS A 133 -7.08 0.42 -20.63
C LYS A 133 -8.56 0.05 -20.60
N GLY A 134 -8.97 -0.91 -19.77
CA GLY A 134 -10.35 -1.39 -19.73
C GLY A 134 -11.34 -0.41 -19.11
N THR A 135 -12.60 -0.83 -19.14
CA THR A 135 -13.76 -0.05 -18.67
C THR A 135 -14.71 -0.83 -17.77
N GLU A 136 -14.65 -2.17 -17.78
CA GLU A 136 -15.49 -3.03 -16.94
C GLU A 136 -15.15 -2.86 -15.46
N THR A 137 -16.14 -2.75 -14.58
CA THR A 137 -15.97 -2.51 -13.13
C THR A 137 -16.00 -3.82 -12.33
N GLY A 138 -15.63 -3.77 -11.05
CA GLY A 138 -15.72 -4.93 -10.16
C GLY A 138 -14.59 -5.95 -10.40
N PRO A 139 -14.86 -7.27 -10.37
CA PRO A 139 -13.84 -8.30 -10.55
C PRO A 139 -13.02 -8.17 -11.85
N PRO A 140 -13.60 -7.83 -13.02
CA PRO A 140 -12.81 -7.54 -14.23
C PRO A 140 -11.78 -6.41 -14.08
N ALA A 141 -12.10 -5.33 -13.34
CA ALA A 141 -11.16 -4.24 -13.09
C ALA A 141 -9.97 -4.72 -12.24
N LEU A 142 -10.23 -5.54 -11.21
CA LEU A 142 -9.19 -6.12 -10.37
C LEU A 142 -8.31 -7.10 -11.13
N ALA A 143 -8.91 -7.93 -11.99
CA ALA A 143 -8.17 -8.86 -12.84
C ALA A 143 -7.24 -8.11 -13.81
N GLU A 144 -7.69 -6.99 -14.37
CA GLU A 144 -6.82 -6.14 -15.19
C GLU A 144 -5.74 -5.44 -14.39
N PHE A 145 -6.06 -4.93 -13.20
CA PHE A 145 -5.08 -4.34 -12.29
C PHE A 145 -3.97 -5.34 -11.95
N ALA A 146 -4.32 -6.57 -11.58
CA ALA A 146 -3.38 -7.64 -11.30
C ALA A 146 -2.48 -7.96 -12.50
N ARG A 147 -3.05 -8.14 -13.70
CA ARG A 147 -2.27 -8.34 -14.93
C ARG A 147 -1.32 -7.17 -15.23
N SER A 148 -1.79 -5.94 -15.02
CA SER A 148 -0.98 -4.74 -15.23
C SER A 148 0.17 -4.65 -14.22
N ALA A 149 -0.09 -4.97 -12.95
CA ALA A 149 0.90 -5.04 -11.89
C ALA A 149 1.98 -6.09 -12.21
N GLU A 150 1.58 -7.28 -12.65
CA GLU A 150 2.50 -8.33 -13.07
C GLU A 150 3.37 -7.89 -14.26
N PHE A 151 2.76 -7.34 -15.31
CA PHE A 151 3.47 -6.82 -16.48
C PHE A 151 4.54 -5.79 -16.10
N VAL A 152 4.19 -4.84 -15.21
CA VAL A 152 5.11 -3.81 -14.73
C VAL A 152 6.28 -4.42 -13.96
N LEU A 153 6.05 -5.43 -13.12
CA LEU A 153 7.09 -6.09 -12.36
C LEU A 153 7.98 -7.01 -13.20
N GLU A 154 7.42 -7.70 -14.19
CA GLU A 154 8.23 -8.44 -15.17
C GLU A 154 9.15 -7.51 -15.96
N ARG A 155 8.62 -6.36 -16.40
CA ARG A 155 9.42 -5.33 -17.08
C ARG A 155 10.54 -4.81 -16.18
N ARG A 156 10.25 -4.57 -14.89
CA ARG A 156 11.27 -4.21 -13.90
C ARG A 156 12.37 -5.26 -13.84
N VAL A 157 12.03 -6.54 -13.71
CA VAL A 157 13.01 -7.63 -13.68
C VAL A 157 13.86 -7.67 -14.95
N ARG A 158 13.24 -7.53 -16.13
CA ARG A 158 13.97 -7.48 -17.41
C ARG A 158 14.93 -6.30 -17.50
N ASN A 159 14.60 -5.17 -16.87
CA ASN A 159 15.43 -3.97 -16.87
C ASN A 159 16.41 -3.88 -15.70
N SER A 160 16.29 -4.77 -14.70
CA SER A 160 17.11 -4.76 -13.50
C SER A 160 18.58 -5.04 -13.83
N PRO A 161 19.53 -4.39 -13.15
CA PRO A 161 20.93 -4.78 -13.20
C PRO A 161 21.11 -6.27 -12.82
N PRO A 162 21.91 -7.06 -13.56
CA PRO A 162 22.09 -8.49 -13.31
C PRO A 162 22.52 -8.82 -11.88
N GLU A 163 23.37 -8.00 -11.27
CA GLU A 163 23.90 -8.15 -9.92
C GLU A 163 22.82 -8.13 -8.83
N ARG A 164 21.66 -7.50 -9.09
CA ARG A 164 20.53 -7.51 -8.15
C ARG A 164 19.75 -8.82 -8.18
N ASN A 165 19.83 -9.56 -9.28
CA ASN A 165 19.14 -10.84 -9.50
C ASN A 165 17.66 -10.80 -9.05
N GLU A 166 16.92 -9.76 -9.45
CA GLU A 166 15.55 -9.53 -8.97
C GLU A 166 14.56 -10.63 -9.42
N LYS A 167 14.91 -11.44 -10.44
CA LYS A 167 14.09 -12.56 -10.91
C LYS A 167 13.70 -13.53 -9.80
N LYS A 168 14.54 -13.71 -8.78
CA LYS A 168 14.26 -14.56 -7.62
C LYS A 168 13.03 -14.12 -6.80
N TRP A 169 12.67 -12.84 -6.87
CA TRP A 169 11.53 -12.29 -6.13
C TRP A 169 10.21 -12.34 -6.90
N LEU A 170 10.27 -12.48 -8.23
CA LEU A 170 9.09 -12.46 -9.10
C LEU A 170 8.00 -13.48 -8.70
N PRO A 171 8.33 -14.74 -8.32
CA PRO A 171 7.31 -15.68 -7.85
C PRO A 171 6.55 -15.17 -6.61
N GLY A 172 7.25 -14.63 -5.63
CA GLY A 172 6.62 -14.07 -4.42
C GLY A 172 5.78 -12.83 -4.71
N TRP A 173 6.21 -12.01 -5.68
CA TRP A 173 5.44 -10.85 -6.12
C TRP A 173 4.15 -11.25 -6.83
N ARG A 174 4.18 -12.29 -7.67
CA ARG A 174 2.98 -12.85 -8.30
C ARG A 174 2.02 -13.41 -7.27
N ASN A 175 2.52 -14.17 -6.28
CA ASN A 175 1.66 -14.70 -5.22
C ASN A 175 0.93 -13.58 -4.47
N ARG A 176 1.60 -12.46 -4.19
CA ARG A 176 0.96 -11.29 -3.57
C ARG A 176 -0.10 -10.67 -4.48
N ILE A 177 0.21 -10.46 -5.76
CA ILE A 177 -0.71 -9.89 -6.75
C ILE A 177 -1.96 -10.76 -6.94
N ASN A 178 -1.81 -12.10 -6.91
CA ASN A 178 -2.93 -13.03 -7.06
C ASN A 178 -4.00 -12.87 -5.95
N THR A 179 -3.63 -12.33 -4.79
CA THR A 179 -4.60 -12.05 -3.70
C THR A 179 -5.58 -10.93 -4.06
N TYR A 180 -5.28 -10.08 -5.05
CA TYR A 180 -6.15 -8.96 -5.43
C TYR A 180 -7.42 -9.43 -6.16
N THR A 181 -7.41 -10.63 -6.71
CA THR A 181 -8.52 -11.25 -7.42
C THR A 181 -9.11 -12.43 -6.65
N ASP A 182 -8.64 -12.68 -5.43
CA ASP A 182 -9.11 -13.78 -4.61
C ASP A 182 -10.38 -13.37 -3.86
N GLU A 183 -11.53 -13.83 -4.37
CA GLU A 183 -12.84 -13.58 -3.77
C GLU A 183 -13.07 -14.41 -2.50
N THR A 184 -12.19 -15.36 -2.15
CA THR A 184 -12.31 -16.20 -0.95
C THR A 184 -11.84 -15.52 0.34
N LEU A 185 -11.33 -14.28 0.24
CA LEU A 185 -10.87 -13.49 1.38
C LEU A 185 -12.00 -12.78 2.16
N TYR A 186 -13.28 -13.07 1.86
CA TYR A 186 -14.46 -12.62 2.60
C TYR A 186 -15.51 -13.72 2.79
#